data_AF-A0A377I0N7-F1
#
_entry.id   AF-A0A377I0N7-F1
#
_cell.length_a   1.000
_cell.length_b   1.000
_cell.length_c   1.000
_cell.angle_alpha   90.00
_cell.angle_beta   90.00
_cell.angle_gamma   90.00
#
_symmetry.space_group_name_H-M   'P 1'
#
loop_
_entity.id
_entity.type
_entity.pdbx_description
1 polymer ?
#
loop_
_entity_poly.entity_id
_entity_poly.type
_entity_poly.pdbx_seq_one_letter_code
_entity_poly.pdbx_strand_id
1 'polypeptide(L)'
;MASAVSLAITIAASGKYIDKIGRRIWLIWTTVGVAIFGLALPFFLENGTTASLFWFLFIGMGLIGMGYGPLASFLPELFPTHARYSGASLTYNIAGLFGASVAAIIALPLNANYGLKGVGIYLTLNAVLSLIGLWFMEETRDKGLTH
;
A
#
# COMPACT_ATOMS: atom_id res chain seq x y z
N MET A 1 19.25 3.38 -5.48
CA MET A 1 18.85 4.60 -6.24
C MET A 1 17.74 4.30 -7.24
N ALA A 2 17.87 3.31 -8.14
CA ALA A 2 16.84 2.98 -9.13
C ALA A 2 15.45 2.64 -8.53
N SER A 3 15.38 1.92 -7.40
CA SER A 3 14.12 1.62 -6.71
C SER A 3 13.43 2.87 -6.14
N ALA A 4 14.19 3.88 -5.69
CA ALA A 4 13.63 5.17 -5.27
C ALA A 4 13.07 5.97 -6.45
N VAL A 5 13.69 5.84 -7.63
CA VAL A 5 13.15 6.40 -8.88
C VAL A 5 11.84 5.71 -9.26
N SER A 6 11.74 4.39 -9.10
CA SER A 6 10.47 3.64 -9.28
C SER A 6 9.35 4.20 -8.41
N LEU A 7 9.64 4.46 -7.12
CA LEU A 7 8.71 5.09 -6.19
C LEU A 7 8.25 6.46 -6.69
N ALA A 8 9.18 7.35 -7.05
CA ALA A 8 8.86 8.70 -7.50
C ALA A 8 7.99 8.69 -8.78
N ILE A 9 8.34 7.84 -9.75
CA ILE A 9 7.60 7.71 -11.00
C ILE A 9 6.19 7.17 -10.75
N THR A 10 6.05 6.16 -9.90
CA THR A 10 4.73 5.54 -9.61
C THR A 10 3.82 6.45 -8.80
N ILE A 11 4.36 7.29 -7.90
CA ILE A 11 3.60 8.35 -7.23
C ILE A 11 3.07 9.36 -8.26
N ALA A 12 3.94 9.86 -9.14
CA ALA A 12 3.53 10.83 -10.16
C ALA A 12 2.52 10.23 -11.16
N ALA A 13 2.74 8.98 -11.57
CA ALA A 13 1.85 8.27 -12.48
C ALA A 13 0.48 8.03 -11.85
N SER A 14 0.43 7.50 -10.63
CA SER A 14 -0.83 7.25 -9.93
C SER A 14 -1.64 8.54 -9.82
N GLY A 15 -1.05 9.64 -9.36
CA GLY A 15 -1.71 10.95 -9.29
C GLY A 15 -2.40 11.39 -10.59
N LYS A 16 -1.81 11.08 -11.75
CA LYS A 16 -2.39 11.42 -13.07
C LYS A 16 -3.50 10.46 -13.53
N TYR A 17 -3.40 9.17 -13.20
CA TYR A 17 -4.31 8.14 -13.69
C TYR A 17 -5.51 7.89 -12.78
N ILE A 18 -5.40 8.26 -11.50
CA ILE A 18 -6.46 8.10 -10.50
C ILE A 18 -7.76 8.80 -10.90
N ASP A 19 -7.69 10.04 -11.40
CA ASP A 19 -8.89 10.80 -11.73
C ASP A 19 -9.69 10.17 -12.90
N LYS A 20 -9.01 9.39 -13.75
CA LYS A 20 -9.65 8.66 -14.86
C LYS A 20 -10.21 7.32 -14.43
N ILE A 21 -9.47 6.57 -13.61
CA ILE A 21 -9.80 5.18 -13.25
C ILE A 21 -10.77 5.11 -12.06
N GLY A 22 -10.74 6.10 -11.17
CA GLY A 22 -11.42 6.06 -9.87
C GLY A 22 -10.45 5.68 -8.76
N ARG A 23 -10.58 6.34 -7.61
CA ARG A 23 -9.66 6.23 -6.47
C ARG A 23 -9.76 4.84 -5.84
N ARG A 24 -10.98 4.34 -5.67
CA ARG A 24 -11.22 3.03 -5.05
C ARG A 24 -10.69 1.90 -5.93
N ILE A 25 -10.97 1.93 -7.23
CA ILE A 25 -10.52 0.88 -8.16
C ILE A 25 -8.99 0.84 -8.21
N TRP A 26 -8.34 2.00 -8.27
CA TRP A 26 -6.87 2.10 -8.25
C TRP A 26 -6.26 1.50 -6.97
N LEU A 27 -6.83 1.83 -5.81
CA LEU A 27 -6.40 1.26 -4.53
C LEU A 27 -6.60 -0.25 -4.50
N ILE A 28 -7.73 -0.77 -4.97
CA ILE A 28 -7.97 -2.21 -5.08
C ILE A 28 -6.90 -2.89 -5.93
N TRP A 29 -6.59 -2.36 -7.11
CA TRP A 29 -5.56 -2.93 -7.99
C TRP A 29 -4.18 -2.95 -7.34
N THR A 30 -3.83 -1.85 -6.68
CA THR A 30 -2.57 -1.73 -5.95
C THR A 30 -2.50 -2.76 -4.81
N THR A 31 -3.56 -2.88 -4.02
CA THR A 31 -3.63 -3.82 -2.90
C THR A 31 -3.61 -5.29 -3.37
N VAL A 32 -4.27 -5.62 -4.47
CA VAL A 32 -4.15 -6.96 -5.10
C VAL A 32 -2.71 -7.21 -5.54
N GLY A 33 -2.05 -6.21 -6.13
CA GLY A 33 -0.63 -6.28 -6.48
C GLY A 33 0.26 -6.56 -5.25
N VAL A 34 0.01 -5.90 -4.12
CA VAL A 34 0.71 -6.16 -2.85
C VAL A 34 0.45 -7.57 -2.33
N ALA A 35 -0.79 -8.08 -2.45
CA ALA A 35 -1.13 -9.44 -2.04
C ALA A 35 -0.34 -10.48 -2.86
N ILE A 36 -0.30 -10.32 -4.18
CA ILE A 36 0.49 -11.19 -5.07
C ILE A 36 1.99 -11.06 -4.76
N PHE A 37 2.46 -9.84 -4.53
CA PHE A 37 3.86 -9.58 -4.18
C PHE A 37 4.26 -10.24 -2.85
N GLY A 38 3.37 -10.28 -1.86
CA GLY A 38 3.56 -11.01 -0.61
C GLY A 38 3.73 -12.51 -0.83
N LEU A 39 2.89 -13.13 -1.67
CA LEU A 39 3.03 -14.55 -2.01
C LEU A 39 4.30 -14.84 -2.82
N ALA A 40 4.76 -13.89 -3.64
CA ALA A 40 5.98 -14.00 -4.43
C ALA A 40 7.27 -13.74 -3.64
N LEU A 41 7.19 -13.42 -2.35
CA LEU A 41 8.35 -13.04 -1.53
C LEU A 41 9.47 -14.11 -1.51
N PRO A 42 9.18 -15.43 -1.38
CA PRO A 42 10.20 -16.48 -1.48
C PRO A 42 10.88 -16.51 -2.87
N PHE A 43 10.11 -16.31 -3.95
CA PHE A 43 10.66 -16.32 -5.32
C PHE A 43 11.77 -15.29 -5.52
N PHE A 44 11.66 -14.13 -4.87
CA PHE A 44 12.67 -13.08 -4.95
C PHE A 44 13.84 -13.26 -3.98
N LEU A 45 13.57 -13.73 -2.76
CA LEU A 45 14.52 -13.63 -1.65
C LEU A 45 15.16 -14.96 -1.23
N GLU A 46 14.63 -16.11 -1.64
CA GLU A 46 15.13 -17.43 -1.22
C GLU A 46 16.53 -17.75 -1.77
N ASN A 47 16.81 -17.39 -3.03
CA ASN A 47 18.14 -17.58 -3.65
C ASN A 47 19.06 -16.36 -3.53
N GLY A 48 18.55 -15.20 -3.08
CA GLY A 48 19.35 -14.04 -2.68
C GLY A 48 20.32 -13.46 -3.72
N THR A 49 19.97 -13.41 -5.01
CA THR A 49 20.84 -12.82 -6.04
C THR A 49 20.73 -11.30 -6.10
N THR A 50 21.77 -10.60 -6.57
CA THR A 50 21.73 -9.14 -6.77
C THR A 50 20.58 -8.71 -7.69
N ALA A 51 20.30 -9.49 -8.73
CA ALA A 51 19.20 -9.22 -9.66
C ALA A 51 17.83 -9.43 -9.01
N SER A 52 17.65 -10.49 -8.23
CA SER A 52 16.37 -10.76 -7.56
C SER A 52 16.07 -9.73 -6.47
N LEU A 53 17.07 -9.32 -5.70
CA LEU A 53 16.98 -8.22 -4.73
C LEU A 53 16.65 -6.88 -5.40
N PHE A 54 17.28 -6.60 -6.55
CA PHE A 54 16.99 -5.40 -7.33
C PHE A 54 15.51 -5.35 -7.73
N TRP A 55 15.00 -6.43 -8.35
CA TRP A 55 13.61 -6.47 -8.79
C TRP A 55 12.62 -6.44 -7.63
N PHE A 56 12.93 -7.12 -6.52
CA PHE A 56 12.14 -7.04 -5.30
C PHE A 56 11.98 -5.60 -4.81
N LEU A 57 13.10 -4.88 -4.66
CA LEU A 57 13.06 -3.49 -4.22
C LEU A 57 12.41 -2.56 -5.25
N PHE A 58 12.63 -2.80 -6.54
CA PHE A 58 12.08 -1.98 -7.62
C PHE A 58 10.55 -2.10 -7.71
N ILE A 59 10.02 -3.33 -7.66
CA ILE A 59 8.59 -3.61 -7.68
C ILE A 59 7.94 -3.18 -6.37
N GLY A 60 8.54 -3.52 -5.23
CA GLY A 60 8.04 -3.15 -3.90
C GLY A 60 7.92 -1.64 -3.72
N MET A 61 8.95 -0.89 -4.08
CA MET A 61 8.91 0.58 -4.07
C MET A 61 7.87 1.13 -5.06
N GLY A 62 7.70 0.50 -6.22
CA GLY A 62 6.67 0.88 -7.18
C GLY A 62 5.25 0.70 -6.64
N LEU A 63 4.97 -0.44 -5.99
CA LEU A 63 3.68 -0.71 -5.35
C LEU A 63 3.38 0.27 -4.21
N ILE A 64 4.39 0.61 -3.41
CA ILE A 64 4.27 1.67 -2.41
C ILE A 64 3.89 2.98 -3.09
N GLY A 65 4.56 3.36 -4.17
CA GLY A 65 4.27 4.63 -4.85
C GLY A 65 2.88 4.69 -5.46
N MET A 66 2.40 3.58 -6.01
CA MET A 66 1.02 3.46 -6.51
C MET A 66 -0.02 3.64 -5.40
N GLY A 67 0.27 3.22 -4.18
CA GLY A 67 -0.62 3.39 -3.02
C GLY A 67 -0.52 4.78 -2.38
N TYR A 68 0.68 5.36 -2.34
CA TYR A 68 0.93 6.68 -1.71
C TYR A 68 0.42 7.86 -2.54
N GLY A 69 0.45 7.78 -3.88
CA GLY A 69 -0.09 8.82 -4.74
C GLY A 69 -1.56 9.18 -4.48
N PRO A 70 -2.50 8.21 -4.46
CA PRO A 70 -3.90 8.46 -4.12
C PRO A 70 -4.10 8.81 -2.65
N LEU A 71 -3.26 8.30 -1.75
CA LEU A 71 -3.48 8.40 -0.31
C LEU A 71 -3.62 9.86 0.16
N ALA A 72 -2.84 10.78 -0.41
CA ALA A 72 -2.84 12.19 -0.04
C ALA A 72 -4.15 12.92 -0.40
N SER A 73 -4.81 12.54 -1.49
CA SER A 73 -6.08 13.14 -1.92
C SER A 73 -7.30 12.37 -1.41
N PHE A 74 -7.21 11.05 -1.33
CA PHE A 74 -8.31 10.18 -0.92
C PHE A 74 -8.59 10.24 0.59
N LEU A 75 -7.55 10.26 1.43
CA LEU A 75 -7.75 10.19 2.88
C LEU A 75 -8.56 11.39 3.42
N PRO A 76 -8.31 12.65 3.01
CA PRO A 76 -9.14 13.79 3.41
C PRO A 76 -10.59 13.71 2.91
N GLU A 77 -10.87 13.04 1.79
CA GLU A 77 -12.23 12.90 1.25
C GLU A 77 -13.14 12.03 2.12
N LEU A 78 -12.56 11.16 2.95
CA LEU A 78 -13.30 10.29 3.86
C LEU A 78 -13.84 11.01 5.10
N PHE A 79 -13.41 12.25 5.35
CA PHE A 79 -13.77 13.02 6.54
C PHE A 79 -14.63 14.25 6.19
N PRO A 80 -15.55 14.66 7.10
CA PRO A 80 -16.35 15.85 6.90
C PRO A 80 -15.47 17.12 6.88
N THR A 81 -15.93 18.15 6.16
CA THR A 81 -15.17 19.37 5.85
C THR A 81 -14.54 20.04 7.07
N HIS A 82 -15.26 20.12 8.20
CA HIS A 82 -14.79 20.74 9.44
C HIS A 82 -13.63 20.00 10.14
N ALA A 83 -13.49 18.68 9.92
CA ALA A 83 -12.48 17.84 10.56
C ALA A 83 -11.50 17.20 9.57
N ARG A 84 -11.58 17.57 8.28
CA ARG A 84 -10.89 16.90 7.18
C ARG A 84 -9.38 16.76 7.39
N TYR A 85 -8.69 17.85 7.69
CA TYR A 85 -7.24 17.85 7.86
C TYR A 85 -6.80 17.14 9.14
N SER A 86 -7.49 17.38 10.26
CA SER A 86 -7.18 16.76 11.54
C SER A 86 -7.47 15.25 11.54
N GLY A 87 -8.60 14.83 10.97
CA GLY A 87 -8.98 13.43 10.82
C GLY A 87 -8.00 12.68 9.92
N ALA A 88 -7.68 13.22 8.74
CA ALA A 88 -6.71 12.61 7.84
C ALA A 88 -5.32 12.47 8.46
N SER A 89 -4.81 13.54 9.10
CA SER A 89 -3.51 13.50 9.77
C SER A 89 -3.49 12.50 10.94
N LEU A 90 -4.53 12.49 11.77
CA LEU A 90 -4.62 11.57 12.90
C LEU A 90 -4.65 10.12 12.43
N THR A 91 -5.51 9.79 11.45
CA THR A 91 -5.58 8.44 10.89
C THR A 91 -4.28 8.03 10.22
N TYR A 92 -3.61 8.93 9.48
CA TYR A 92 -2.32 8.64 8.87
C TYR A 92 -1.24 8.33 9.90
N ASN A 93 -1.13 9.15 10.96
CA ASN A 93 -0.13 8.93 12.01
C ASN A 93 -0.40 7.66 12.81
N ILE A 94 -1.66 7.39 13.18
CA ILE A 94 -2.06 6.16 13.88
C ILE A 94 -1.77 4.94 12.99
N ALA A 95 -2.24 4.96 11.73
CA ALA A 95 -2.01 3.85 10.81
C ALA A 95 -0.52 3.62 10.54
N GLY A 96 0.27 4.69 10.39
CA GLY A 96 1.72 4.62 10.22
C GLY A 96 2.42 4.03 11.43
N LEU A 97 2.05 4.48 12.64
CA LEU A 97 2.62 3.98 13.90
C LEU A 97 2.33 2.48 14.07
N PHE A 98 1.05 2.10 14.07
CA PHE A 98 0.66 0.70 14.26
C PHE A 98 1.15 -0.19 13.10
N GLY A 99 0.99 0.26 11.85
CA GLY A 99 1.40 -0.50 10.68
C GLY A 99 2.89 -0.82 10.67
N ALA A 100 3.74 0.18 10.93
CA ALA A 100 5.19 -0.02 10.95
C ALA A 100 5.65 -0.82 12.18
N SER A 101 5.14 -0.49 13.37
CA SER A 101 5.55 -1.16 14.62
C SER A 101 5.15 -2.64 14.64
N VAL A 102 3.91 -2.96 14.27
CA VAL A 102 3.43 -4.35 14.26
C VAL A 102 4.20 -5.17 13.23
N ALA A 103 4.44 -4.62 12.04
CA ALA A 103 5.23 -5.30 11.01
C ALA A 103 6.68 -5.57 11.49
N ALA A 104 7.33 -4.60 12.15
CA ALA A 104 8.69 -4.77 12.64
C ALA A 104 8.81 -5.83 13.76
N ILE A 105 7.82 -5.88 14.66
CA ILE A 105 7.78 -6.84 15.77
C ILE A 105 7.52 -8.26 15.27
N ILE A 106 6.61 -8.43 14.30
CA ILE A 106 6.17 -9.76 13.84
C ILE A 106 7.08 -10.33 12.75
N ALA A 107 7.68 -9.50 11.89
CA ALA A 107 8.42 -9.98 10.72
C ALA A 107 9.59 -10.91 11.08
N LEU A 108 10.38 -10.55 12.09
CA LEU A 108 11.54 -11.34 12.52
C LEU A 108 11.14 -12.72 13.11
N PRO A 109 10.27 -12.81 14.15
CA PRO A 109 9.87 -14.11 14.69
C PRO A 109 9.10 -14.95 13.67
N LEU A 110 8.33 -14.32 12.78
CA LEU A 110 7.61 -15.05 11.73
C LEU A 110 8.57 -15.65 10.70
N ASN A 111 9.60 -14.90 10.31
CA ASN A 111 10.68 -15.42 9.46
C ASN A 111 11.48 -16.53 10.17
N ALA A 112 11.73 -16.41 11.47
CA ALA A 112 12.47 -17.43 12.22
C ALA A 112 11.72 -18.77 12.31
N ASN A 113 10.39 -18.76 12.46
CA ASN A 113 9.59 -19.97 12.63
C ASN A 113 9.05 -20.54 11.30
N TYR A 114 8.72 -19.68 10.34
CA TYR A 114 8.02 -20.07 9.09
C TYR A 114 8.75 -19.62 7.81
N GLY A 115 9.93 -19.00 7.95
CA GLY A 115 10.70 -18.47 6.83
C GLY A 115 10.03 -17.32 6.08
N LEU A 116 10.54 -17.05 4.88
CA LEU A 116 10.03 -16.01 3.98
C LEU A 116 8.56 -16.21 3.60
N LYS A 117 8.10 -17.48 3.56
CA LYS A 117 6.69 -17.82 3.30
C LYS A 117 5.77 -17.26 4.39
N GLY A 118 6.17 -17.36 5.66
CA GLY A 118 5.42 -16.78 6.76
C GLY A 118 5.24 -15.27 6.62
N VAL A 119 6.34 -14.57 6.36
CA VAL A 119 6.32 -13.10 6.13
C VAL A 119 5.46 -12.72 4.93
N GLY A 120 5.56 -13.48 3.85
CA GLY A 120 4.74 -13.29 2.65
C GLY A 120 3.24 -13.47 2.90
N ILE A 121 2.85 -14.50 3.65
CA ILE A 121 1.46 -14.74 4.05
C ILE A 121 0.97 -13.60 4.95
N TYR A 122 1.76 -13.14 5.92
CA TYR A 122 1.41 -12.00 6.75
C TYR A 122 1.13 -10.74 5.93
N LEU A 123 2.00 -10.43 4.95
CA LEU A 123 1.79 -9.28 4.07
C LEU A 123 0.50 -9.45 3.24
N THR A 124 0.26 -10.65 2.73
CA THR A 124 -0.95 -10.99 1.97
C THR A 124 -2.22 -10.85 2.81
N LEU A 125 -2.20 -11.30 4.06
CA LEU A 125 -3.33 -11.16 4.99
C LEU A 125 -3.66 -9.69 5.27
N ASN A 126 -2.64 -8.85 5.45
CA ASN A 126 -2.83 -7.40 5.59
C ASN A 126 -3.44 -6.80 4.33
N ALA A 127 -2.98 -7.21 3.14
CA ALA A 127 -3.56 -6.76 1.88
C ALA A 127 -5.03 -7.19 1.75
N VAL A 128 -5.39 -8.42 2.13
CA VAL A 128 -6.79 -8.90 2.15
C VAL A 128 -7.64 -8.07 3.12
N LEU A 129 -7.12 -7.76 4.31
CA LEU A 129 -7.82 -6.91 5.26
C LEU A 129 -8.06 -5.50 4.70
N SER A 130 -7.07 -4.92 4.01
CA SER A 130 -7.23 -3.65 3.31
C SER A 130 -8.26 -3.74 2.17
N LEU A 131 -8.30 -4.84 1.42
CA LEU A 131 -9.31 -5.06 0.37
C LEU A 131 -10.73 -5.12 0.95
N ILE A 132 -10.92 -5.77 2.10
CA ILE A 132 -12.21 -5.79 2.79
C ILE A 132 -12.62 -4.36 3.16
N GLY A 133 -11.70 -3.56 3.73
CA GLY A 133 -11.96 -2.15 4.02
C GLY A 133 -12.34 -1.33 2.79
N LEU A 134 -11.60 -1.49 1.69
CA LEU A 134 -11.90 -0.84 0.41
C LEU A 134 -13.24 -1.30 -0.18
N TRP A 135 -13.66 -2.53 0.09
CA TRP A 135 -14.93 -3.03 -0.41
C TRP A 135 -16.13 -2.31 0.22
N PHE A 136 -16.05 -2.00 1.51
CA PHE A 136 -17.04 -1.19 2.24
C PHE A 136 -16.98 0.31 1.93
N MET A 137 -15.91 0.79 1.31
CA MET A 137 -15.82 2.18 0.88
C MET A 137 -16.62 2.41 -0.40
N GLU A 138 -17.36 3.51 -0.44
CA GLU A 138 -18.01 4.02 -1.66
C GLU A 138 -17.01 4.81 -2.51
N GLU A 139 -17.15 4.77 -3.83
CA GLU A 139 -16.32 5.56 -4.74
C GLU A 139 -16.56 7.06 -4.52
N THR A 140 -15.49 7.81 -4.26
CA THR A 140 -15.57 9.27 -3.98
C THR A 140 -15.50 10.12 -5.25
N ARG A 141 -15.22 9.54 -6.43
CA ARG A 141 -15.07 10.25 -7.71
C ARG A 141 -16.27 11.13 -8.07
N ASP A 142 -17.49 10.69 -7.75
CA ASP A 142 -18.72 11.35 -8.19
C ASP A 142 -19.46 12.11 -7.07
N LYS A 143 -18.89 12.20 -5.85
CA LYS A 143 -19.47 12.99 -4.76
C LYS A 143 -18.96 14.43 -4.84
N GLY A 144 -19.80 15.32 -5.39
CA GLY A 144 -19.57 16.76 -5.34
C GLY A 144 -19.38 17.23 -3.89
N LEU A 145 -18.40 18.10 -3.66
CA LEU A 145 -18.09 18.72 -2.37
C LEU A 145 -19.16 19.77 -1.99
N THR A 146 -20.43 19.38 -1.94
CA THR A 146 -21.54 20.24 -1.52
C THR A 146 -22.06 19.76 -0.17
N HIS A 147 -21.32 20.02 0.91
CA HIS A 147 -21.83 20.15 2.28
C HIS A 147 -20.86 20.99 3.12
#